data_AF-A0A174SBG2-F1
#
_entry.id   AF-A0A174SBG2-F1
#
_cell.length_a   1.000
_cell.length_b   1.000
_cell.length_c   1.000
_cell.angle_alpha   90.00
_cell.angle_beta   90.00
_cell.angle_gamma   90.00
#
_symmetry.space_group_name_H-M   'P 1'
#
loop_
_entity.id
_entity.type
_entity.pdbx_description
1 polymer ?
#
loop_
_entity_poly.entity_id
_entity_poly.type
_entity_poly.pdbx_seq_one_letter_code
_entity_poly.pdbx_strand_id
1 'polypeptide(L)' 'MTNTLNIPPHERVKLLRKGEKVLCKKCKTGIMIPVGDREKTNTFYCDSCKNQLIIN' A
#
# COMPACT_ATOMS: atom_id res chain seq x y z
N MET A 1 -12.17 -1.94 -10.31
CA MET A 1 -11.03 -1.77 -9.37
C MET A 1 -10.15 -0.65 -9.88
N THR A 2 -9.86 0.36 -9.07
CA THR A 2 -9.01 1.49 -9.46
C THR A 2 -7.58 0.99 -9.68
N ASN A 3 -6.99 1.20 -10.85
CA ASN A 3 -5.64 0.73 -11.15
C ASN A 3 -4.59 1.62 -10.44
N THR A 4 -4.27 1.28 -9.19
CA THR A 4 -3.29 2.06 -8.39
C THR A 4 -1.83 1.74 -8.71
N LEU A 5 -1.55 0.90 -9.72
CA LEU A 5 -0.19 0.48 -10.06
C LEU A 5 0.63 1.61 -10.69
N ASN A 6 -0.03 2.50 -11.43
CA ASN A 6 0.63 3.60 -12.15
C ASN A 6 0.63 4.93 -11.39
N ILE A 7 0.11 4.94 -10.15
CA ILE A 7 0.07 6.15 -9.32
C ILE A 7 1.49 6.45 -8.80
N PRO A 8 1.90 7.74 -8.77
CA PRO A 8 3.15 8.16 -8.16
C PRO A 8 3.29 7.67 -6.71
N PRO A 9 4.53 7.40 -6.22
CA PRO A 9 4.74 6.91 -4.86
C PRO A 9 4.08 7.78 -3.79
N HIS A 10 4.20 9.11 -3.88
CA HIS A 10 3.64 10.04 -2.89
C HIS A 10 2.10 9.99 -2.81
N GLU A 11 1.41 9.93 -3.95
CA GLU A 11 -0.05 9.77 -3.98
C GLU A 11 -0.48 8.39 -3.47
N ARG A 12 0.30 7.34 -3.73
CA ARG A 12 0.02 6.01 -3.16
C ARG A 12 0.09 6.01 -1.65
N VAL A 13 1.06 6.71 -1.05
CA VAL A 13 1.13 6.83 0.42
C VAL A 13 -0.10 7.55 0.97
N LYS A 14 -0.57 8.61 0.32
CA LYS A 14 -1.80 9.31 0.74
C LYS A 14 -3.01 8.37 0.72
N LEU A 15 -3.16 7.55 -0.32
CA LEU A 15 -4.23 6.55 -0.41
C LEU A 15 -4.14 5.51 0.71
N LEU A 16 -2.94 4.99 0.96
CA LEU A 16 -2.69 4.06 2.05
C LEU A 16 -3.07 4.64 3.42
N ARG A 17 -2.68 5.89 3.69
CA ARG A 17 -3.06 6.60 4.93
C ARG A 17 -4.56 6.86 5.02
N LYS A 18 -5.21 7.15 3.88
CA LYS A 18 -6.68 7.26 3.78
C LYS A 18 -7.41 5.93 3.95
N GLY A 19 -6.71 4.80 4.05
CA GLY A 19 -7.32 3.47 4.19
C GLY A 19 -7.89 2.93 2.87
N GLU A 20 -7.52 3.56 1.75
CA GLU A 20 -7.92 3.12 0.43
C GLU A 20 -7.21 1.83 0.04
N LYS A 21 -7.86 1.00 -0.77
CA LYS A 21 -7.30 -0.25 -1.27
C LYS A 21 -6.23 0.04 -2.32
N VAL A 22 -4.96 -0.13 -1.96
CA VAL A 22 -3.83 0.06 -2.88
C VAL A 22 -3.25 -1.29 -3.28
N LEU A 23 -3.17 -1.54 -4.59
CA LEU A 23 -2.57 -2.74 -5.15
C LEU A 23 -1.06 -2.81 -4.87
N CYS A 24 -0.60 -4.02 -4.60
CA CYS A 24 0.81 -4.35 -4.47
C CYS A 24 1.49 -4.33 -5.85
N LYS A 25 2.52 -3.50 -6.02
CA LYS A 25 3.28 -3.44 -7.28
C LYS A 25 4.00 -4.74 -7.63
N LYS A 26 4.36 -5.55 -6.62
CA LYS A 26 5.13 -6.79 -6.81
C LYS A 26 4.29 -7.92 -7.38
N CYS A 27 3.15 -8.23 -6.75
CA CYS A 27 2.28 -9.32 -7.20
C CYS A 27 1.13 -8.86 -8.10
N LYS A 28 0.82 -7.56 -8.15
CA LYS A 28 -0.26 -6.94 -8.95
C LYS A 28 -1.68 -7.41 -8.59
N THR A 29 -1.82 -8.37 -7.68
CA THR A 29 -3.09 -8.97 -7.24
C THR A 29 -3.44 -8.60 -5.80
N GLY A 30 -2.45 -8.63 -4.90
CA GLY A 30 -2.65 -8.35 -3.48
C GLY A 30 -2.86 -6.86 -3.16
N ILE A 31 -3.43 -6.62 -1.99
CA ILE A 31 -3.69 -5.30 -1.42
C ILE A 31 -2.66 -5.02 -0.33
N MET A 32 -2.18 -3.78 -0.29
CA MET A 32 -1.28 -3.28 0.74
C MET A 32 -2.08 -2.88 1.98
N ILE A 33 -1.71 -3.42 3.13
CA ILE A 33 -2.34 -3.22 4.43
C ILE A 33 -1.33 -2.54 5.38
N PRO A 34 -1.73 -1.48 6.10
CA PRO A 34 -0.88 -0.86 7.12
C PRO A 34 -0.57 -1.82 8.28
N VAL A 35 0.65 -1.76 8.78
CA VAL A 35 1.01 -2.41 10.06
C VAL A 35 0.74 -1.42 11.19
N GLY A 36 -0.37 -1.63 11.92
CA GLY A 36 -0.79 -0.74 13.01
C GLY A 36 -1.64 0.44 12.53
N ASP A 37 -1.43 1.62 13.14
CA ASP A 37 -2.16 2.84 12.78
C ASP A 37 -1.78 3.32 11.38
N ARG A 38 -2.75 3.29 10.47
CA ARG A 38 -2.59 3.69 9.06
C ARG A 38 -2.07 5.11 8.86
N GLU A 39 -2.29 6.03 9.80
CA GLU A 39 -1.89 7.43 9.66
C GLU A 39 -0.43 7.66 10.07
N LYS A 40 0.06 6.83 11.00
CA LYS A 40 1.39 6.96 11.62
C LYS A 40 2.38 5.90 11.14
N THR A 41 1.90 4.78 10.60
CA THR A 41 2.78 3.67 10.22
C THR A 41 3.60 4.01 8.99
N ASN A 42 4.85 3.54 9.03
CA ASN A 42 5.78 3.58 7.91
C ASN A 42 5.84 2.25 7.17
N THR A 43 5.13 1.22 7.66
CA THR A 43 5.22 -0.13 7.13
C THR A 43 3.86 -0.60 6.63
N PHE A 44 3.84 -1.05 5.38
CA PHE A 44 2.68 -1.65 4.73
C PHE A 44 3.05 -3.02 4.20
N TYR A 45 2.24 -4.04 4.41
CA TYR A 45 2.48 -5.38 3.89
C TYR A 45 1.40 -5.79 2.90
N CYS A 46 1.78 -6.59 1.90
CA CYS A 46 0.86 -7.18 0.96
C CYS A 46 0.19 -8.40 1.60
N ASP A 47 -1.14 -8.48 1.55
CA ASP A 47 -1.91 -9.63 2.04
C ASP A 47 -1.60 -10.94 1.30
N SER A 48 -1.35 -10.85 -0.02
CA SER A 48 -1.13 -11.98 -0.92
C SER A 48 0.32 -12.47 -0.92
N CYS A 49 1.28 -11.63 -1.33
CA CYS A 49 2.68 -12.04 -1.49
C CYS A 49 3.57 -11.74 -0.27
N LYS A 50 2.99 -11.23 0.83
CA LYS A 50 3.68 -10.86 2.08
C LYS A 50 4.81 -9.84 1.93
N ASN A 51 4.91 -9.19 0.76
CA ASN A 51 5.91 -8.16 0.51
C ASN A 51 5.65 -6.92 1.36
N GLN A 52 6.71 -6.36 1.93
CA GLN A 52 6.63 -5.14 2.72
C GLN A 52 7.05 -3.93 1.89
N LEU A 53 6.41 -2.81 2.16
CA LEU A 53 6.76 -1.47 1.70
C LEU A 53 7.03 -0.65 2.94
N ILE A 54 8.28 -0.19 3.06
CA ILE A 54 8.72 0.68 4.15
C ILE A 54 8.92 2.07 3.55
N ILE A 55 8.29 3.07 4.15
CA ILE A 55 8.38 4.47 3.75
C ILE A 55 9.30 5.15 4.76
N ASN A 56 10.47 5.59 4.32
CA ASN A 56 11.42 6.37 5.13
C ASN A 56 11.24 7.86 4.86
#